data_AF-A0A2E7JQV5-F1
#
_entry.id   AF-A0A2E7JQV5-F1
#
_cell.length_a   1.000
_cell.length_b   1.000
_cell.length_c   1.000
_cell.angle_alpha   90.00
_cell.angle_beta   90.00
_cell.angle_gamma   90.00
#
_symmetry.space_group_name_H-M   'P 1'
#
loop_
_entity.id
_entity.type
_entity.pdbx_description
1 polymer ?
#
loop_
_entity_poly.entity_id
_entity_poly.type
_entity_poly.pdbx_seq_one_letter_code
_entity_poly.pdbx_strand_id
1 'polypeptide(L)'
;MNGDAMRSIDEAKFKVSSAMEGGFKRLGALFLKVLAVPMVPLGLGFMLYGLFEIATGSAPYADGEIMPFVVGVSLVIFGSLLWLLSKKFEEAAHRVRYRRQQNRVVRLAQQRGGRLTVTETAAETGLSIEEADEILKGMADGGFVEVEITDSGMMVYRFPEVLYAHEKDWSRGVESA
;
A
#
# COMPACT_ATOMS: atom_id res chain seq x y z
N MET A 1 -42.65 1.28 0.73
CA MET A 1 -41.65 1.95 -0.14
C MET A 1 -40.49 2.56 0.68
N ASN A 2 -39.88 1.82 1.62
CA ASN A 2 -38.88 2.42 2.54
C ASN A 2 -37.57 1.61 2.70
N GLY A 3 -37.39 0.52 1.92
CA GLY A 3 -36.19 -0.32 1.97
C GLY A 3 -35.09 0.09 0.97
N ASP A 4 -35.50 0.48 -0.25
CA ASP A 4 -34.56 0.88 -1.31
C ASP A 4 -33.87 2.21 -1.02
N ALA A 5 -34.59 3.17 -0.44
CA ALA A 5 -34.01 4.46 -0.07
C ALA A 5 -32.92 4.32 1.01
N MET A 6 -33.09 3.39 1.97
CA MET A 6 -32.10 3.17 3.04
C MET A 6 -30.84 2.49 2.51
N ARG A 7 -30.98 1.50 1.61
CA ARG A 7 -29.84 0.82 0.98
C ARG A 7 -28.99 1.75 0.11
N SER A 8 -29.64 2.64 -0.65
CA SER A 8 -28.97 3.65 -1.48
C SER A 8 -28.09 4.60 -0.66
N ILE A 9 -28.56 5.01 0.53
CA ILE A 9 -27.82 5.95 1.40
C ILE A 9 -26.60 5.27 2.03
N ASP A 10 -26.71 4.01 2.44
CA ASP A 10 -25.58 3.24 2.99
C ASP A 10 -24.52 2.94 1.92
N GLU A 11 -24.93 2.60 0.70
CA GLU A 11 -24.03 2.45 -0.44
C GLU A 11 -23.29 3.75 -0.77
N ALA A 12 -24.01 4.87 -0.78
CA ALA A 12 -23.43 6.18 -1.01
C ALA A 12 -22.41 6.54 0.08
N LYS A 13 -22.75 6.32 1.36
CA LYS A 13 -21.84 6.57 2.49
C LYS A 13 -20.61 5.67 2.44
N PHE A 14 -20.76 4.40 2.10
CA PHE A 14 -19.64 3.47 1.99
C PHE A 14 -18.69 3.84 0.84
N LYS A 15 -19.24 4.22 -0.31
CA LYS A 15 -18.47 4.66 -1.48
C LYS A 15 -17.73 5.98 -1.22
N VAL A 16 -18.38 6.92 -0.53
CA VAL A 16 -17.76 8.20 -0.13
C VAL A 16 -16.66 7.97 0.91
N SER A 17 -16.90 7.14 1.94
CA SER A 17 -15.91 6.85 2.98
C SER A 17 -14.67 6.16 2.40
N SER A 18 -14.85 5.17 1.53
CA SER A 18 -13.74 4.43 0.90
C SER A 18 -12.95 5.30 -0.09
N ALA A 19 -13.61 6.18 -0.85
CA ALA A 19 -12.95 7.13 -1.74
C ALA A 19 -12.16 8.19 -0.95
N MET A 20 -12.72 8.71 0.14
CA MET A 20 -12.10 9.74 0.97
C MET A 20 -10.87 9.21 1.74
N GLU A 21 -10.91 7.96 2.20
CA GLU A 21 -9.77 7.32 2.87
C GLU A 21 -8.59 7.02 1.91
N GLY A 22 -8.89 6.73 0.64
CA GLY A 22 -7.91 6.56 -0.42
C GLY A 22 -7.29 7.89 -0.86
N GLY A 23 -8.12 8.92 -1.01
CA GLY A 23 -7.75 10.27 -1.41
C GLY A 23 -6.79 10.93 -0.41
N PHE A 24 -7.13 10.96 0.88
CA PHE A 24 -6.30 11.58 1.92
C PHE A 24 -4.89 10.97 2.03
N LYS A 25 -4.77 9.65 1.86
CA LYS A 25 -3.47 8.95 1.93
C LYS A 25 -2.60 9.25 0.70
N ARG A 26 -3.21 9.37 -0.48
CA ARG A 26 -2.52 9.81 -1.72
C ARG A 26 -2.13 11.29 -1.64
N LEU A 27 -3.01 12.13 -1.08
CA LEU A 27 -2.77 13.55 -0.91
C LEU A 27 -1.63 13.82 0.07
N GLY A 28 -1.56 13.09 1.19
CA GLY A 28 -0.47 13.24 2.17
C GLY A 28 0.90 12.84 1.63
N ALA A 29 0.99 11.74 0.88
CA ALA A 29 2.24 11.30 0.25
C ALA A 29 2.69 12.27 -0.87
N LEU A 30 1.75 12.77 -1.68
CA LEU A 30 2.03 13.80 -2.67
C LEU A 30 2.46 15.12 -2.02
N PHE A 31 1.79 15.54 -0.95
CA PHE A 31 2.13 16.76 -0.21
C PHE A 31 3.54 16.68 0.39
N LEU A 32 3.92 15.53 0.97
CA LEU A 32 5.25 15.31 1.53
C LEU A 32 6.34 15.33 0.44
N LYS A 33 6.07 14.74 -0.74
CA LYS A 33 6.97 14.80 -1.89
C LYS A 33 7.09 16.21 -2.46
N VAL A 34 5.97 16.93 -2.59
CA VAL A 34 5.93 18.30 -3.11
C VAL A 34 6.66 19.28 -2.19
N LEU A 35 6.63 19.08 -0.86
CA LEU A 35 7.39 19.89 0.09
C LEU A 35 8.89 19.55 0.11
N ALA A 36 9.24 18.27 -0.06
CA ALA A 36 10.64 17.80 0.00
C ALA A 36 11.45 18.16 -1.25
N VAL A 37 10.83 18.12 -2.44
CA VAL A 37 11.50 18.41 -3.72
C VAL A 37 12.14 19.81 -3.79
N PRO A 38 11.51 20.91 -3.34
CA PRO A 38 12.15 22.22 -3.33
C PRO A 38 13.16 22.41 -2.20
N MET A 39 13.07 21.65 -1.10
CA MET A 39 14.00 21.80 0.03
C MET A 39 15.44 21.40 -0.29
N VAL A 40 15.64 20.39 -1.14
CA VAL A 40 16.98 19.92 -1.53
C VAL A 40 17.75 20.99 -2.33
N PRO A 41 17.20 21.60 -3.40
CA PRO A 41 17.88 22.68 -4.12
C PRO A 41 18.01 23.96 -3.30
N LEU A 42 17.04 24.29 -2.42
CA LEU A 42 17.16 25.42 -1.49
C LEU A 42 18.32 25.22 -0.50
N GLY A 43 18.43 24.05 0.12
CA GLY A 43 19.53 23.73 1.03
C GLY A 43 20.89 23.71 0.34
N LEU A 44 20.96 23.18 -0.89
CA LEU A 44 22.18 23.22 -1.70
C LEU A 44 22.59 24.64 -2.08
N GLY A 45 21.61 25.51 -2.38
CA GLY A 45 21.85 26.93 -2.64
C GLY A 45 22.47 27.65 -1.44
N PHE A 46 21.93 27.46 -0.24
CA PHE A 46 22.49 28.00 1.00
C PHE A 46 23.89 27.46 1.31
N MET A 47 24.13 26.17 1.01
CA MET A 47 25.44 25.55 1.19
C MET A 47 26.50 26.17 0.26
N LEU A 48 26.18 26.38 -1.02
CA LEU A 48 27.07 26.99 -2.00
C LEU A 48 27.33 28.47 -1.70
N TYR A 49 26.30 29.20 -1.25
CA TYR A 49 26.42 30.59 -0.85
C TYR A 49 27.35 30.76 0.36
N GLY A 50 27.18 29.95 1.40
CA GLY A 50 28.07 29.96 2.56
C GLY A 50 29.51 29.57 2.23
N LEU A 51 29.72 28.63 1.30
CA LEU A 51 31.06 28.26 0.83
C LEU A 51 31.74 29.41 0.06
N PHE A 52 30.97 30.18 -0.72
CA PHE A 52 31.46 31.33 -1.48
C PHE A 52 31.90 32.49 -0.57
N GLU A 53 31.17 32.76 0.52
CA GLU A 53 31.59 33.74 1.53
C GLU A 53 32.91 33.35 2.22
N ILE A 54 33.07 32.06 2.57
CA ILE A 54 34.32 31.56 3.14
C ILE A 54 35.48 31.75 2.14
N ALA A 55 35.25 31.45 0.86
CA ALA A 55 36.27 31.58 -0.18
C ALA A 55 36.67 33.03 -0.49
N THR A 56 35.76 33.99 -0.28
CA THR A 56 35.99 35.42 -0.52
C THR A 56 36.61 36.15 0.68
N GLY A 57 36.79 35.46 1.82
CA GLY A 57 37.50 36.00 2.99
C GLY A 57 36.71 37.06 3.77
N SER A 58 35.43 37.26 3.45
CA SER A 58 34.50 38.02 4.29
C SER A 58 34.29 37.24 5.59
N ALA A 59 34.89 37.70 6.68
CA ALA A 59 34.78 37.05 7.99
C ALA A 59 33.32 37.14 8.51
N PRO A 60 32.54 36.04 8.55
CA PRO A 60 31.13 36.09 8.92
C PRO A 60 30.90 36.03 10.44
N TYR A 61 31.87 36.48 11.24
CA TYR A 61 31.96 36.16 12.66
C TYR A 61 32.03 37.42 13.53
N ALA A 62 30.90 37.92 13.99
CA ALA A 62 30.90 38.83 15.13
C ALA A 62 29.84 38.53 16.21
N ASP A 63 28.78 37.74 15.96
CA ASP A 63 27.55 37.91 16.77
C ASP A 63 26.76 36.64 17.10
N GLY A 64 27.29 35.43 16.84
CA GLY A 64 26.57 34.18 17.18
C GLY A 64 25.43 33.82 16.22
N GLU A 65 25.47 34.34 14.99
CA GLU A 65 24.55 33.95 13.92
C GLU A 65 24.90 32.57 13.33
N ILE A 66 23.87 31.78 13.00
CA ILE A 66 24.02 30.43 12.46
C ILE A 66 24.56 30.53 11.03
N MET A 67 25.80 30.09 10.80
CA MET A 67 26.47 30.09 9.48
C MET A 67 25.53 29.56 8.38
N PRO A 68 25.33 30.27 7.25
CA PRO A 68 24.48 29.83 6.13
C PRO A 68 24.81 28.41 5.65
N PHE A 69 26.08 28.02 5.74
CA PHE A 69 26.56 26.67 5.47
C PHE A 69 25.96 25.62 6.42
N VAL A 70 25.93 25.89 7.72
CA VAL A 70 25.38 24.98 8.74
C VAL A 70 23.87 24.83 8.52
N VAL A 71 23.17 25.93 8.24
CA VAL A 71 21.73 25.91 7.90
C VAL A 71 21.49 25.06 6.64
N GLY A 72 22.30 25.24 5.60
CA GLY A 72 22.23 24.45 4.37
C GLY A 72 22.45 22.95 4.62
N VAL A 73 23.49 22.59 5.37
CA VAL A 73 23.78 21.19 5.75
C VAL A 73 22.62 20.59 6.56
N SER A 74 22.08 21.31 7.54
CA SER A 74 20.95 20.84 8.35
C SER A 74 19.69 20.60 7.51
N LEU A 75 19.38 21.50 6.57
CA LEU A 75 18.24 21.36 5.66
C LEU A 75 18.39 20.15 4.73
N VAL A 76 19.60 19.91 4.20
CA VAL A 76 19.87 18.76 3.31
C VAL A 76 19.79 17.44 4.08
N ILE A 77 20.37 17.36 5.29
CA ILE A 77 20.30 16.15 6.12
C ILE A 77 18.85 15.87 6.53
N PHE A 78 18.13 16.90 6.97
CA PHE A 78 16.74 16.75 7.41
C PHE A 78 15.81 16.37 6.25
N GLY A 79 15.96 17.02 5.08
CA GLY A 79 15.22 16.69 3.87
C GLY A 79 15.53 15.28 3.35
N SER A 80 16.80 14.87 3.34
CA SER A 80 17.22 13.52 2.94
C SER A 80 16.69 12.45 3.90
N LEU A 81 16.72 12.71 5.21
CA LEU A 81 16.19 11.81 6.23
C LEU A 81 14.68 11.63 6.09
N LEU A 82 13.93 12.71 5.89
CA LEU A 82 12.49 12.67 5.62
C LEU A 82 12.17 11.91 4.34
N TRP A 83 12.95 12.08 3.28
CA TRP A 83 12.77 11.35 2.02
C TRP A 83 12.98 9.85 2.20
N LEU A 84 14.01 9.44 2.94
CA LEU A 84 14.26 8.03 3.25
C LEU A 84 13.16 7.42 4.13
N LEU A 85 12.69 8.16 5.13
CA LEU A 85 11.59 7.71 5.99
C LEU A 85 10.28 7.62 5.19
N SER A 86 9.97 8.61 4.35
CA SER A 86 8.81 8.62 3.47
C SER A 86 8.78 7.40 2.55
N LYS A 87 9.93 7.01 1.98
CA LYS A 87 10.03 5.85 1.11
C LYS A 87 9.67 4.55 1.84
N LYS A 88 10.07 4.41 3.11
CA LYS A 88 9.72 3.23 3.93
C LYS A 88 8.23 3.16 4.31
N PHE A 89 7.55 4.30 4.44
CA PHE A 89 6.12 4.32 4.73
C PHE A 89 5.24 3.96 3.51
N GLU A 90 5.68 4.28 2.28
CA GLU A 90 4.94 3.90 1.06
C GLU A 90 4.90 2.37 0.88
N GLU A 91 6.01 1.68 1.18
CA GLU A 91 6.07 0.21 1.13
C GLU A 91 5.20 -0.46 2.20
N ALA A 92 5.16 0.11 3.41
CA ALA A 92 4.33 -0.40 4.50
C ALA A 92 2.82 -0.24 4.21
N ALA A 93 2.43 0.87 3.58
CA ALA A 93 1.03 1.11 3.20
C ALA A 93 0.53 0.12 2.14
N HIS A 94 1.38 -0.30 1.20
CA HIS A 94 1.03 -1.32 0.20
C HIS A 94 0.78 -2.69 0.82
N ARG A 95 1.63 -3.14 1.77
CA ARG A 95 1.44 -4.45 2.43
C ARG A 95 0.14 -4.54 3.21
N VAL A 96 -0.29 -3.47 3.88
CA VAL A 96 -1.53 -3.49 4.68
C VAL A 96 -2.77 -3.55 3.77
N ARG A 97 -2.76 -2.84 2.64
CA ARG A 97 -3.86 -2.89 1.67
C ARG A 97 -3.95 -4.26 1.00
N TYR A 98 -2.81 -4.79 0.55
CA TYR A 98 -2.72 -6.09 -0.09
C TYR A 98 -3.25 -7.21 0.82
N ARG A 99 -2.85 -7.23 2.11
CA ARG A 99 -3.39 -8.19 3.09
C ARG A 99 -4.90 -8.08 3.28
N ARG A 100 -5.45 -6.87 3.34
CA ARG A 100 -6.91 -6.70 3.48
C ARG A 100 -7.65 -7.21 2.24
N GLN A 101 -7.12 -6.97 1.06
CA GLN A 101 -7.70 -7.45 -0.20
C GLN A 101 -7.62 -8.98 -0.29
N GLN A 102 -6.46 -9.57 0.01
CA GLN A 102 -6.29 -11.04 0.10
C GLN A 102 -7.30 -11.68 1.06
N ASN A 103 -7.46 -11.15 2.27
CA ASN A 103 -8.43 -11.67 3.23
C ASN A 103 -9.88 -11.63 2.72
N ARG A 104 -10.23 -10.64 1.89
CA ARG A 104 -11.56 -10.57 1.27
C ARG A 104 -11.72 -11.68 0.23
N VAL A 105 -10.69 -11.96 -0.57
CA VAL A 105 -10.71 -13.04 -1.56
C VAL A 105 -10.83 -14.41 -0.88
N VAL A 106 -10.05 -14.66 0.18
CA VAL A 106 -10.14 -15.93 0.93
C VAL A 106 -11.52 -16.12 1.55
N ARG A 107 -12.10 -15.06 2.13
CA ARG A 107 -13.47 -15.14 2.68
C ARG A 107 -14.51 -15.39 1.59
N LEU A 108 -14.34 -14.79 0.41
CA LEU A 108 -15.19 -15.06 -0.74
C LEU A 108 -15.05 -16.52 -1.19
N ALA A 109 -13.84 -17.07 -1.20
CA ALA A 109 -13.60 -18.46 -1.54
C ALA A 109 -14.32 -19.40 -0.56
N GLN A 110 -14.29 -19.09 0.74
CA GLN A 110 -15.05 -19.83 1.77
C GLN A 110 -16.56 -19.81 1.49
N GLN A 111 -17.11 -18.68 1.05
CA GLN A 111 -18.54 -18.54 0.74
C GLN A 111 -18.94 -19.28 -0.54
N ARG A 112 -18.04 -19.35 -1.54
CA ARG A 112 -18.26 -20.00 -2.84
C ARG A 112 -17.78 -21.46 -2.89
N GLY A 113 -17.50 -22.08 -1.75
CA GLY A 113 -17.11 -23.50 -1.67
C GLY A 113 -15.72 -23.79 -2.24
N GLY A 114 -14.80 -22.84 -2.14
CA GLY A 114 -13.38 -23.03 -2.43
C GLY A 114 -12.99 -22.91 -3.91
N ARG A 115 -13.86 -22.39 -4.77
CA ARG A 115 -13.57 -22.15 -6.19
C ARG A 115 -13.94 -20.73 -6.59
N LEU A 116 -13.04 -20.05 -7.28
CA LEU A 116 -13.27 -18.69 -7.75
C LEU A 116 -12.66 -18.47 -9.14
N THR A 117 -13.33 -17.66 -9.95
CA THR A 117 -12.74 -17.08 -11.16
C THR A 117 -12.26 -15.65 -10.90
N VAL A 118 -11.41 -15.12 -11.78
CA VAL A 118 -10.96 -13.71 -11.72
C VAL A 118 -12.14 -12.76 -11.79
N THR A 119 -13.10 -13.02 -12.68
CA THR A 119 -14.28 -12.19 -12.90
C THR A 119 -15.23 -12.20 -11.71
N GLU A 120 -15.50 -13.36 -11.10
CA GLU A 120 -16.29 -13.45 -9.87
C GLU A 120 -15.60 -12.73 -8.72
N THR A 121 -14.28 -12.91 -8.59
CA THR A 121 -13.50 -12.25 -7.55
C THR A 121 -13.57 -10.74 -7.69
N ALA A 122 -13.36 -10.21 -8.90
CA ALA A 122 -13.48 -8.78 -9.19
C ALA A 122 -14.89 -8.25 -8.89
N ALA A 123 -15.93 -8.95 -9.35
CA ALA A 123 -17.33 -8.55 -9.19
C ALA A 123 -17.76 -8.47 -7.71
N GLU A 124 -17.37 -9.45 -6.90
CA GLU A 124 -17.81 -9.53 -5.50
C GLU A 124 -16.93 -8.77 -4.52
N THR A 125 -15.64 -8.63 -4.82
CA THR A 125 -14.72 -7.86 -3.97
C THR A 125 -14.62 -6.39 -4.36
N GLY A 126 -15.16 -5.99 -5.52
CA GLY A 126 -15.06 -4.63 -6.04
C GLY A 126 -13.64 -4.23 -6.42
N LEU A 127 -12.78 -5.22 -6.73
CA LEU A 127 -11.44 -5.03 -7.27
C LEU A 127 -11.51 -4.88 -8.79
N SER A 128 -10.47 -4.28 -9.39
CA SER A 128 -10.32 -4.36 -10.85
C SER A 128 -10.02 -5.81 -11.27
N ILE A 129 -10.24 -6.14 -12.53
CA ILE A 129 -9.93 -7.47 -13.07
C ILE A 129 -8.44 -7.78 -12.91
N GLU A 130 -7.58 -6.79 -13.17
CA GLU A 130 -6.12 -6.89 -13.05
C GLU A 130 -5.69 -7.10 -11.59
N GLU A 131 -6.26 -6.35 -10.65
CA GLU A 131 -5.97 -6.50 -9.22
C GLU A 131 -6.40 -7.89 -8.70
N ALA A 132 -7.56 -8.37 -9.13
CA ALA A 132 -8.05 -9.70 -8.76
C ALA A 132 -7.16 -10.81 -9.34
N ASP A 133 -6.75 -10.69 -10.60
CA ASP A 133 -5.83 -11.61 -11.27
C ASP A 133 -4.46 -11.65 -10.58
N GLU A 134 -3.88 -10.50 -10.26
CA GLU A 134 -2.58 -10.39 -9.57
C GLU A 134 -2.64 -11.05 -8.19
N ILE A 135 -3.71 -10.84 -7.43
CA ILE A 135 -3.89 -11.46 -6.11
C ILE A 135 -4.03 -12.98 -6.23
N LEU A 136 -4.86 -13.47 -7.15
CA LEU A 136 -5.08 -14.90 -7.35
C LEU A 136 -3.82 -15.61 -7.83
N LYS A 137 -3.09 -15.03 -8.80
CA LYS A 137 -1.78 -15.52 -9.25
C LYS A 137 -0.75 -15.53 -8.13
N GLY A 138 -0.64 -14.45 -7.36
CA GLY A 138 0.29 -14.40 -6.23
C GLY A 138 0.01 -15.46 -5.17
N MET A 139 -1.27 -15.80 -4.93
CA MET A 139 -1.63 -16.92 -4.04
C MET A 139 -1.34 -18.30 -4.66
N ALA A 140 -1.48 -18.43 -5.97
CA ALA A 140 -1.12 -19.66 -6.68
C ALA A 140 0.38 -19.91 -6.70
N ASP A 141 1.18 -18.87 -6.98
CA ASP A 141 2.64 -18.92 -6.92
C ASP A 141 3.15 -19.26 -5.51
N GLY A 142 2.44 -18.79 -4.48
CA GLY A 142 2.72 -19.13 -3.09
C GLY A 142 2.30 -20.56 -2.67
N GLY A 143 1.64 -21.31 -3.56
CA GLY A 143 1.17 -22.68 -3.29
C GLY A 143 -0.11 -22.76 -2.45
N PHE A 144 -0.78 -21.65 -2.17
CA PHE A 144 -2.03 -21.63 -1.39
C PHE A 144 -3.27 -21.92 -2.25
N VAL A 145 -3.13 -21.79 -3.57
CA VAL A 145 -4.22 -21.88 -4.55
C VAL A 145 -3.73 -22.69 -5.75
N GLU A 146 -4.60 -23.52 -6.30
CA GLU A 146 -4.33 -24.30 -7.50
C GLU A 146 -5.08 -23.71 -8.70
N VAL A 147 -4.43 -23.64 -9.86
CA VAL A 147 -5.05 -23.18 -11.09
C VAL A 147 -5.52 -24.37 -11.90
N GLU A 148 -6.81 -24.41 -12.22
CA GLU A 148 -7.41 -25.42 -13.09
C GLU A 148 -8.01 -24.73 -14.32
N ILE A 149 -7.74 -25.29 -15.50
CA ILE A 149 -8.39 -24.85 -16.74
C ILE A 149 -9.49 -25.87 -17.03
N THR A 150 -10.73 -25.41 -17.01
CA THR A 150 -11.89 -26.25 -17.34
C THR A 150 -11.90 -26.63 -18.82
N ASP A 151 -12.66 -27.66 -19.19
CA ASP A 151 -12.85 -28.08 -20.59
C ASP A 151 -13.39 -26.96 -21.51
N SER A 152 -14.05 -25.96 -20.91
CA SER A 152 -14.54 -24.77 -21.60
C SER A 152 -13.47 -23.69 -21.85
N GLY A 153 -12.24 -23.91 -21.38
CA GLY A 153 -11.13 -22.94 -21.43
C GLY A 153 -11.17 -21.89 -20.32
N MET A 154 -12.11 -21.99 -19.37
CA MET A 154 -12.20 -21.06 -18.24
C MET A 154 -11.16 -21.40 -17.17
N MET A 155 -10.41 -20.39 -16.73
CA MET A 155 -9.44 -20.49 -15.64
C MET A 155 -10.15 -20.35 -14.29
N VAL A 156 -10.06 -21.39 -13.46
CA VAL A 156 -10.67 -21.47 -12.15
C VAL A 156 -9.57 -21.67 -11.10
N TYR A 157 -9.61 -20.86 -10.06
CA TYR A 157 -8.70 -20.93 -8.92
C TYR A 157 -9.36 -21.73 -7.80
N ARG A 158 -8.70 -22.81 -7.38
CA ARG A 158 -9.15 -23.72 -6.33
C ARG A 158 -8.37 -23.47 -5.05
N PHE A 159 -9.08 -23.39 -3.93
CA PHE A 159 -8.51 -23.17 -2.60
C PHE A 159 -8.53 -24.50 -1.83
N PRO A 160 -7.44 -25.28 -1.82
CA PRO A 160 -7.42 -26.62 -1.23
C PRO A 160 -7.80 -26.58 0.26
N GLU A 161 -7.32 -25.59 1.02
CA GLU A 161 -7.66 -25.44 2.44
C GLU A 161 -9.17 -25.28 2.70
N VAL A 162 -9.91 -24.73 1.73
CA VAL A 162 -11.37 -24.58 1.83
C VAL A 162 -12.07 -25.86 1.37
N LEU A 163 -11.59 -26.47 0.27
CA LEU A 163 -12.16 -27.70 -0.30
C LEU A 163 -11.99 -28.91 0.64
N TYR A 164 -10.81 -29.04 1.25
CA TYR A 164 -10.43 -30.15 2.12
C TYR A 164 -10.49 -29.76 3.61
N ALA A 165 -11.22 -28.71 3.96
CA ALA A 165 -11.36 -28.25 5.34
C ALA A 165 -11.82 -29.36 6.31
N HIS A 166 -12.56 -30.35 5.81
CA HIS A 166 -13.04 -31.51 6.55
C HIS A 166 -11.96 -32.57 6.88
N GLU A 167 -10.86 -32.63 6.14
CA GLU A 167 -9.74 -33.56 6.41
C GLU A 167 -8.86 -33.09 7.57
N LYS A 168 -8.90 -31.79 7.89
CA LYS A 168 -8.07 -31.16 8.93
C LYS A 168 -8.35 -31.69 10.33
N ASP A 169 -9.56 -32.19 10.61
CA ASP A 169 -9.92 -32.77 11.90
C ASP A 169 -9.12 -34.05 12.23
N TRP A 170 -8.59 -34.76 11.22
CA TRP A 170 -7.79 -35.97 11.42
C TRP A 170 -6.35 -35.69 11.91
N SER A 171 -5.84 -34.47 11.71
CA SER A 171 -4.47 -34.10 12.08
C SER A 171 -4.28 -33.73 13.56
N ARG A 172 -5.35 -33.66 14.36
CA ARG A 172 -5.24 -33.42 15.82
C ARG A 172 -4.78 -34.65 16.61
N GLY A 173 -4.69 -35.82 15.97
CA GLY A 173 -4.32 -37.10 16.62
C GLY A 173 -2.83 -37.46 16.58
N VAL A 174 -1.98 -36.70 15.87
CA VAL A 174 -0.54 -37.02 15.71
C VAL A 174 0.38 -36.33 16.72
N GLU A 175 -0.13 -35.46 17.59
CA GLU A 175 0.65 -34.79 18.66
C GLU A 175 0.61 -35.51 20.03
N SER A 176 -0.06 -36.66 20.14
CA SER A 176 -0.22 -37.38 21.43
C SER A 176 0.48 -38.75 21.50
N ALA A 177 1.47 -39.01 20.65
CA ALA A 177 2.33 -40.19 20.72
C ALA A 177 3.80 -39.78 20.84
#